data_AF-A0A923JJ07-F1
#
_entry.id   AF-A0A923JJ07-F1
#
_cell.length_a   1.000
_cell.length_b   1.000
_cell.length_c   1.000
_cell.angle_alpha   90.00
_cell.angle_beta   90.00
_cell.angle_gamma   90.00
#
_symmetry.space_group_name_H-M   'P 1'
#
loop_
_entity.id
_entity.type
_entity.pdbx_description
1 polymer ?
#
loop_
_entity_poly.entity_id
_entity_poly.type
_entity_poly.pdbx_seq_one_letter_code
_entity_poly.pdbx_strand_id
1 'polypeptide(L)'
;MTTRTRILTGITTTGTPHLGNYAGAIRPAILASRDSNADSFYFLADYHALIKCDDPLRIQRSRLEIAATWLAGGLDVDRVTFYRQSDIPEIPELTWLLTCVAAKGLLNRAHAYKASVDKNVEAGEDPDAGVTMGLYSYPILMAADILMFNAHKVPVGRDQIQHVEMARDIGQRFNHLFGQGKEFFTMPEALIEESVATLPGLDGRKMSKSYDNTIPLFSSAKDMKDAISRIVTDSRAPGEAKDPDNSHLFTLFQAFATAEQSAEFRSELLQGLGWGEAKNRLFQLLDSELGEARERYHQFIERPSDLEDILQLGASKARAVATPFLNELREAVGLRSFVSQVQVATQTKKKAAKAARFVSFREEDGSFRFRLLSAEGEQLLLSNNFADGKTAGQVTKQLQAGQPLDVRSDELSFSVWLEGECVANSPAFTDSAARDAAIDALRIALTPAQD
;
A
#
# COMPACT_ATOMS: atom_id res chain seq x y z
N MET A 1 -8.10 -15.45 -12.11
CA MET A 1 -8.82 -14.81 -10.98
C MET A 1 -8.92 -13.34 -11.29
N THR A 2 -10.12 -12.79 -11.42
CA THR A 2 -10.30 -11.34 -11.60
C THR A 2 -9.80 -10.65 -10.33
N THR A 3 -8.68 -9.95 -10.41
CA THR A 3 -8.11 -9.18 -9.30
C THR A 3 -9.10 -8.09 -8.90
N ARG A 4 -9.75 -8.24 -7.74
CA ARG A 4 -10.62 -7.20 -7.17
C ARG A 4 -9.83 -5.91 -7.01
N THR A 5 -10.50 -4.78 -7.24
CA THR A 5 -9.88 -3.46 -7.04
C THR A 5 -9.90 -3.13 -5.57
N ARG A 6 -8.72 -3.05 -4.96
CA ARG A 6 -8.58 -2.60 -3.57
C ARG A 6 -8.78 -1.09 -3.46
N ILE A 7 -9.73 -0.70 -2.61
CA ILE A 7 -10.10 0.69 -2.36
C ILE A 7 -9.83 0.98 -0.89
N LEU A 8 -9.12 2.06 -0.58
CA LEU A 8 -8.79 2.42 0.81
C LEU A 8 -9.27 3.83 1.14
N THR A 9 -10.09 3.96 2.18
CA THR A 9 -10.67 5.21 2.64
C THR A 9 -10.27 5.49 4.08
N GLY A 10 -9.54 6.58 4.30
CA GLY A 10 -9.22 7.10 5.62
C GLY A 10 -10.31 8.02 6.17
N ILE A 11 -10.76 7.75 7.39
CA ILE A 11 -11.83 8.48 8.07
C ILE A 11 -11.20 9.29 9.20
N THR A 12 -11.26 10.62 9.08
CA THR A 12 -10.68 11.52 10.09
C THR A 12 -11.46 11.48 11.40
N THR A 13 -10.75 11.42 12.53
CA THR A 13 -11.35 11.25 13.86
C THR A 13 -11.30 12.52 14.73
N THR A 14 -11.69 13.67 14.19
CA THR A 14 -11.64 14.97 14.93
C THR A 14 -13.00 15.58 15.31
N GLY A 15 -14.09 14.81 15.22
CA GLY A 15 -15.36 15.08 15.91
C GLY A 15 -16.57 14.31 15.36
N THR A 16 -17.74 14.58 15.92
CA THR A 16 -19.03 13.93 15.60
C THR A 16 -19.54 14.18 14.17
N PRO A 17 -19.92 13.16 13.37
CA PRO A 17 -20.50 13.37 12.05
C PRO A 17 -21.82 14.16 12.06
N HIS A 18 -22.05 14.97 11.03
CA HIS A 18 -23.31 15.67 10.78
C HIS A 18 -23.96 15.20 9.46
N LEU A 19 -25.18 15.65 9.19
CA LEU A 19 -25.97 15.24 8.01
C LEU A 19 -25.21 15.43 6.69
N GLY A 20 -24.48 16.54 6.56
CA GLY A 20 -23.60 16.80 5.43
C GLY A 20 -22.48 15.76 5.24
N ASN A 21 -21.89 15.22 6.31
CA ASN A 21 -20.92 14.12 6.18
C ASN A 21 -21.60 12.82 5.73
N TYR A 22 -22.81 12.57 6.23
CA TYR A 22 -23.55 11.35 5.89
C TYR A 22 -23.92 11.32 4.42
N ALA A 23 -24.64 12.33 3.94
CA ALA A 23 -25.02 12.41 2.53
C ALA A 23 -23.81 12.58 1.62
N GLY A 24 -22.78 13.28 2.11
CA GLY A 24 -21.62 13.69 1.32
C GLY A 24 -20.51 12.64 1.17
N ALA A 25 -20.39 11.70 2.11
CA ALA A 25 -19.26 10.78 2.10
C ALA A 25 -19.63 9.40 2.64
N ILE A 26 -20.32 9.32 3.79
CA ILE A 26 -20.56 8.05 4.46
C ILE A 26 -21.54 7.17 3.66
N ARG A 27 -22.70 7.72 3.28
CA ARG A 27 -23.71 6.99 2.50
C ARG A 27 -23.19 6.57 1.12
N PRO A 28 -22.57 7.44 0.30
CA PRO A 28 -21.93 7.03 -0.96
C PRO A 28 -20.87 5.94 -0.77
N ALA A 29 -20.00 6.09 0.24
CA ALA A 29 -18.95 5.11 0.51
C ALA A 29 -19.52 3.73 0.91
N ILE A 30 -20.57 3.69 1.72
CA ILE A 30 -21.27 2.45 2.10
C ILE A 30 -21.97 1.81 0.90
N LEU A 31 -22.52 2.60 -0.03
CA LEU A 31 -23.10 2.07 -1.26
C LEU A 31 -22.02 1.51 -2.19
N ALA A 32 -20.94 2.25 -2.39
CA ALA A 32 -19.80 1.82 -3.21
C ALA A 32 -19.13 0.55 -2.65
N SER A 33 -19.11 0.40 -1.32
CA SER A 33 -18.55 -0.78 -0.66
C SER A 33 -19.32 -2.07 -0.94
N ARG A 34 -20.50 -2.01 -1.60
CA ARG A 34 -21.32 -3.18 -1.99
C ARG A 34 -21.02 -3.72 -3.38
N ASP A 35 -20.13 -3.09 -4.16
CA ASP A 35 -19.70 -3.60 -5.47
C ASP A 35 -18.89 -4.91 -5.32
N SER A 36 -19.28 -5.99 -6.01
CA SER A 36 -18.59 -7.30 -5.97
C SER A 36 -17.13 -7.28 -6.43
N ASN A 37 -16.75 -6.25 -7.19
CA ASN A 37 -15.39 -6.05 -7.68
C ASN A 37 -14.52 -5.22 -6.73
N ALA A 38 -15.11 -4.60 -5.70
CA ALA A 38 -14.41 -3.81 -4.71
C ALA A 38 -13.89 -4.68 -3.54
N ASP A 39 -12.62 -4.49 -3.19
CA ASP A 39 -12.01 -4.95 -1.94
C ASP A 39 -11.77 -3.72 -1.05
N SER A 40 -12.77 -3.35 -0.25
CA SER A 40 -12.78 -2.05 0.44
C SER A 40 -12.18 -2.11 1.85
N PHE A 41 -11.31 -1.16 2.13
CA PHE A 41 -10.67 -0.91 3.42
C PHE A 41 -11.12 0.45 3.93
N TYR A 42 -11.64 0.48 5.15
CA TYR A 42 -12.04 1.70 5.85
C TYR A 42 -11.27 1.76 7.16
N PHE A 43 -10.66 2.88 7.46
CA PHE A 43 -9.92 3.01 8.72
C PHE A 43 -10.17 4.33 9.43
N LEU A 44 -10.23 4.25 10.76
CA LEU A 44 -10.27 5.40 11.63
C LEU A 44 -8.84 5.94 11.77
N ALA A 45 -8.57 7.10 11.15
CA ALA A 45 -7.25 7.74 11.10
C ALA A 45 -6.89 8.43 12.43
N ASP A 46 -6.77 7.65 13.50
CA ASP A 46 -6.61 8.14 14.87
C ASP A 46 -5.19 8.55 15.25
N TYR A 47 -4.13 8.09 14.54
CA TYR A 47 -2.82 8.74 14.66
C TYR A 47 -2.80 10.11 14.00
N HIS A 48 -3.48 10.28 12.86
CA HIS A 48 -3.58 11.60 12.20
C HIS A 48 -4.34 12.63 13.05
N ALA A 49 -5.27 12.20 13.91
CA ALA A 49 -6.00 13.10 14.79
C ALA A 49 -5.08 13.84 15.79
N LEU A 50 -3.97 13.21 16.19
CA LEU A 50 -2.97 13.78 17.12
C LEU A 50 -2.29 15.04 16.58
N ILE A 51 -2.33 15.27 15.26
CA ILE A 51 -1.73 16.45 14.62
C ILE A 51 -2.56 17.71 14.87
N LYS A 52 -3.88 17.55 14.99
CA LYS A 52 -4.84 18.68 15.02
C LYS A 52 -5.62 18.79 16.33
N CYS A 53 -5.54 17.77 17.20
CA CYS A 53 -6.29 17.70 18.44
C CYS A 53 -5.34 17.30 19.57
N ASP A 54 -5.23 18.17 20.57
CA ASP A 54 -4.45 17.98 21.79
C ASP A 54 -5.30 17.45 22.96
N ASP A 55 -6.63 17.48 22.85
CA ASP A 55 -7.57 16.90 23.82
C ASP A 55 -7.76 15.37 23.62
N PRO A 56 -7.24 14.52 24.54
CA PRO A 56 -7.35 13.07 24.43
C PRO A 56 -8.79 12.56 24.55
N LEU A 57 -9.63 13.19 25.38
CA LEU A 57 -11.02 12.80 25.57
C LEU A 57 -11.83 13.07 24.31
N ARG A 58 -11.54 14.17 23.62
CA ARG A 58 -12.15 14.47 22.32
C ARG A 58 -11.77 13.44 21.26
N ILE A 59 -10.51 13.00 21.21
CA ILE A 59 -10.09 11.93 20.29
C ILE A 59 -10.81 10.63 20.61
N GLN A 60 -10.83 10.22 21.88
CA GLN A 60 -11.51 9.00 22.32
C GLN A 60 -13.00 9.01 21.95
N ARG A 61 -13.71 10.09 22.29
CA ARG A 61 -15.13 10.24 21.96
C ARG A 61 -15.36 10.23 20.45
N SER A 62 -14.56 10.96 19.70
CA SER A 62 -14.68 11.05 18.24
C SER A 62 -14.48 9.69 17.55
N ARG A 63 -13.49 8.90 18.00
CA ARG A 63 -13.28 7.52 17.50
C ARG A 63 -14.53 6.66 17.70
N LEU A 64 -15.12 6.71 18.90
CA LEU A 64 -16.33 5.98 19.26
C LEU A 64 -17.52 6.40 18.38
N GLU A 65 -17.81 7.70 18.33
CA GLU A 65 -18.97 8.25 17.60
C GLU A 65 -18.87 7.98 16.09
N ILE A 66 -17.67 8.08 15.51
CA ILE A 66 -17.47 7.82 14.10
C ILE A 66 -17.62 6.32 13.81
N ALA A 67 -17.02 5.44 14.61
CA ALA A 67 -17.18 4.00 14.44
C ALA A 67 -18.66 3.60 14.46
N ALA A 68 -19.38 4.05 15.50
CA ALA A 68 -20.81 3.84 15.63
C ALA A 68 -21.59 4.39 14.43
N THR A 69 -21.21 5.58 13.93
CA THR A 69 -21.89 6.21 12.79
C THR A 69 -21.79 5.36 11.52
N TRP A 70 -20.61 4.85 11.19
CA TRP A 70 -20.41 4.05 9.98
C TRP A 70 -21.17 2.72 10.04
N LEU A 71 -21.15 2.05 11.19
CA LEU A 71 -21.88 0.80 11.40
C LEU A 71 -23.41 1.01 11.41
N ALA A 72 -23.88 2.04 12.11
CA ALA A 72 -25.27 2.47 12.06
C ALA A 72 -25.73 2.84 10.64
N GLY A 73 -24.87 3.47 9.85
CA GLY A 73 -25.10 3.75 8.43
C GLY A 73 -25.20 2.51 7.54
N GLY A 74 -24.89 1.31 8.07
CA GLY A 74 -24.99 0.05 7.34
C GLY A 74 -23.71 -0.38 6.63
N LEU A 75 -22.53 0.03 7.15
CA LEU A 75 -21.26 -0.54 6.69
C LEU A 75 -21.20 -2.03 7.05
N ASP A 76 -21.12 -2.89 6.04
CA ASP A 76 -21.06 -4.34 6.19
C ASP A 76 -19.61 -4.80 6.45
N VAL A 77 -19.31 -5.10 7.72
CA VAL A 77 -17.97 -5.51 8.19
C VAL A 77 -17.59 -6.94 7.84
N ASP A 78 -18.53 -7.76 7.35
CA ASP A 78 -18.21 -9.08 6.81
C ASP A 78 -17.63 -8.94 5.40
N ARG A 79 -18.08 -7.90 4.68
CA ARG A 79 -17.63 -7.58 3.33
C ARG A 79 -16.37 -6.73 3.27
N VAL A 80 -16.20 -5.79 4.20
CA VAL A 80 -15.10 -4.81 4.20
C VAL A 80 -14.09 -5.10 5.31
N THR A 81 -12.89 -4.53 5.19
CA THR A 81 -11.94 -4.47 6.30
C THR A 81 -12.08 -3.12 7.00
N PHE A 82 -12.65 -3.10 8.22
CA PHE A 82 -12.90 -1.88 8.99
C PHE A 82 -12.12 -1.87 10.32
N TYR A 83 -11.19 -0.94 10.49
CA TYR A 83 -10.23 -0.97 11.61
C TYR A 83 -9.82 0.42 12.11
N ARG A 84 -9.08 0.49 13.22
CA ARG A 84 -8.40 1.71 13.68
C ARG A 84 -6.96 1.72 13.20
N GLN A 85 -6.47 2.87 12.78
CA GLN A 85 -5.06 3.03 12.37
C GLN A 85 -4.12 2.57 13.49
N SER A 86 -4.41 2.95 14.73
CA SER A 86 -3.65 2.59 15.92
C SER A 86 -3.64 1.11 16.30
N ASP A 87 -4.53 0.28 15.73
CA ASP A 87 -4.52 -1.18 15.96
C ASP A 87 -3.56 -1.91 15.01
N ILE A 88 -2.94 -1.20 14.05
CA ILE A 88 -2.01 -1.76 13.06
C ILE A 88 -0.57 -1.30 13.40
N PRO A 89 0.16 -2.03 14.27
CA PRO A 89 1.50 -1.64 14.68
C PRO A 89 2.51 -1.64 13.53
N GLU A 90 2.19 -2.29 12.41
CA GLU A 90 2.99 -2.29 11.19
C GLU A 90 3.05 -0.91 10.50
N ILE A 91 2.01 -0.08 10.63
CA ILE A 91 1.93 1.23 9.95
C ILE A 91 3.01 2.21 10.43
N PRO A 92 3.23 2.41 11.75
CA PRO A 92 4.34 3.24 12.24
C PRO A 92 5.72 2.75 11.76
N GLU A 93 5.95 1.45 11.70
CA GLU A 93 7.22 0.92 11.20
C GLU A 93 7.40 1.21 9.71
N LEU A 94 6.38 0.96 8.88
CA LEU A 94 6.42 1.33 7.47
C LEU A 94 6.62 2.83 7.30
N THR A 95 5.96 3.65 8.10
CA THR A 95 6.13 5.11 8.10
C THR A 95 7.59 5.50 8.25
N TRP A 96 8.33 4.82 9.15
CA TRP A 96 9.76 5.04 9.31
C TRP A 96 10.56 4.63 8.07
N LEU A 97 10.30 3.44 7.51
CA LEU A 97 10.96 2.99 6.27
C LEU A 97 10.74 3.97 5.12
N LEU A 98 9.51 4.48 4.96
CA LEU A 98 9.17 5.46 3.95
C LEU A 98 9.78 6.83 4.23
N THR A 99 9.93 7.22 5.50
CA THR A 99 10.60 8.47 5.89
C THR A 99 12.04 8.49 5.39
N CYS A 100 12.76 7.37 5.49
CA CYS A 100 14.15 7.26 5.03
C CYS A 100 14.32 7.44 3.51
N VAL A 101 13.26 7.28 2.71
CA VAL A 101 13.30 7.49 1.26
C VAL A 101 12.60 8.76 0.81
N ALA A 102 11.70 9.33 1.61
CA ALA A 102 11.00 10.56 1.28
C ALA A 102 11.97 11.75 1.19
N ALA A 103 11.97 12.46 0.06
CA ALA A 103 12.78 13.66 -0.07
C ALA A 103 12.20 14.80 0.78
N LYS A 104 13.03 15.47 1.59
CA LYS A 104 12.62 16.69 2.32
C LYS A 104 11.94 17.72 1.40
N GLY A 105 12.47 17.89 0.19
CA GLY A 105 11.92 18.82 -0.80
C GLY A 105 10.48 18.50 -1.23
N LEU A 106 10.07 17.22 -1.21
CA LEU A 106 8.69 16.82 -1.47
C LEU A 106 7.76 17.38 -0.39
N LEU A 107 8.13 17.19 0.88
CA LEU A 107 7.34 17.66 2.03
C LEU A 107 7.34 19.18 2.17
N ASN A 108 8.44 19.86 1.82
CA ASN A 108 8.47 21.33 1.74
C ASN A 108 7.39 21.90 0.80
N ARG A 109 6.90 21.11 -0.17
CA ARG A 109 5.87 21.53 -1.13
C ARG A 109 4.45 21.10 -0.73
N ALA A 110 4.29 20.34 0.35
CA ALA A 110 2.98 19.90 0.82
C ALA A 110 2.11 21.12 1.17
N HIS A 111 0.87 21.15 0.66
CA HIS A 111 -0.02 22.31 0.78
C HIS A 111 -0.24 22.75 2.23
N ALA A 112 -0.43 21.80 3.16
CA ALA A 112 -0.65 22.11 4.57
C ALA A 112 0.55 22.80 5.22
N TYR A 113 1.78 22.33 4.95
CA TYR A 113 2.99 22.97 5.46
C TYR A 113 3.19 24.35 4.85
N LYS A 114 3.07 24.47 3.52
CA LYS A 114 3.18 25.75 2.82
C LYS A 114 2.19 26.78 3.34
N ALA A 115 0.93 26.41 3.52
CA ALA A 115 -0.10 27.32 4.02
C ALA A 115 0.22 27.84 5.44
N SER A 116 0.79 27.00 6.30
CA SER A 116 1.26 27.44 7.62
C SER A 116 2.44 28.40 7.52
N VAL A 117 3.43 28.08 6.67
CA VAL A 117 4.59 28.96 6.43
C VAL A 117 4.16 30.31 5.86
N ASP A 118 3.32 30.32 4.84
CA ASP A 118 2.85 31.54 4.19
C ASP A 118 2.13 32.45 5.20
N LYS A 119 1.26 31.87 6.05
CA LYS A 119 0.58 32.60 7.13
C LYS A 119 1.57 33.21 8.14
N ASN A 120 2.60 32.48 8.54
CA ASN A 120 3.60 32.97 9.51
C ASN A 120 4.44 34.10 8.91
N VAL A 121 4.84 33.97 7.65
CA VAL A 121 5.59 35.00 6.93
C VAL A 121 4.74 36.27 6.77
N GLU A 122 3.47 36.15 6.42
CA GLU A 122 2.53 37.28 6.36
C GLU A 122 2.36 37.98 7.72
N ALA A 123 2.43 37.22 8.82
CA ALA A 123 2.40 37.75 10.18
C ALA A 123 3.74 38.33 10.67
N GLY A 124 4.82 38.21 9.89
CA GLY A 124 6.16 38.63 10.28
C GLY A 124 6.81 37.73 11.34
N GLU A 125 6.33 36.49 11.48
CA GLU A 125 6.86 35.48 12.40
C GLU A 125 7.92 34.59 11.71
N ASP A 126 8.59 33.74 12.50
CA ASP A 126 9.44 32.68 11.95
C ASP A 126 8.60 31.76 11.03
N PRO A 127 9.07 31.40 9.82
CA PRO A 127 8.34 30.54 8.89
C PRO A 127 7.79 29.25 9.52
N ASP A 128 8.54 28.64 10.44
CA ASP A 128 8.18 27.38 11.09
C ASP A 128 7.52 27.59 12.47
N ALA A 129 7.14 28.82 12.84
CA ALA A 129 6.44 29.11 14.08
C ALA A 129 5.15 28.26 14.22
N GLY A 130 5.05 27.49 15.30
CA GLY A 130 3.91 26.60 15.55
C GLY A 130 3.80 25.39 14.61
N VAL A 131 4.77 25.16 13.71
CA VAL A 131 4.80 24.00 12.83
C VAL A 131 5.40 22.81 13.55
N THR A 132 4.61 21.77 13.78
CA THR A 132 5.09 20.52 14.39
C THR A 132 5.61 19.55 13.33
N MET A 133 6.50 18.63 13.73
CA MET A 133 6.90 17.52 12.86
C MET A 133 5.71 16.63 12.45
N GLY A 134 4.66 16.56 13.28
CA GLY A 134 3.41 15.91 12.90
C GLY A 134 2.77 16.56 11.67
N LEU A 135 2.63 17.89 11.66
CA LEU A 135 2.10 18.63 10.51
C LEU A 135 2.99 18.51 9.28
N TYR A 136 4.31 18.48 9.46
CA TYR A 136 5.26 18.38 8.35
C TYR A 136 5.34 16.97 7.74
N SER A 137 5.27 15.93 8.57
CA SER A 137 5.54 14.54 8.17
C SER A 137 4.31 13.67 7.95
N TYR A 138 3.09 14.12 8.29
CA TYR A 138 1.88 13.30 8.09
C TYR A 138 1.63 12.80 6.66
N PRO A 139 2.08 13.48 5.57
CA PRO A 139 1.94 12.90 4.24
C PRO A 139 2.68 11.56 4.09
N ILE A 140 3.77 11.33 4.85
CA ILE A 140 4.46 10.04 4.88
C ILE A 140 3.64 8.99 5.63
N LEU A 141 3.02 9.36 6.76
CA LEU A 141 2.12 8.46 7.48
C LEU A 141 0.91 8.07 6.61
N MET A 142 0.33 9.03 5.90
CA MET A 142 -0.76 8.78 4.95
C MET A 142 -0.30 7.89 3.79
N ALA A 143 0.93 8.07 3.29
CA ALA A 143 1.52 7.16 2.31
C ALA A 143 1.66 5.74 2.88
N ALA A 144 2.11 5.58 4.13
CA ALA A 144 2.18 4.29 4.79
C ALA A 144 0.80 3.63 4.92
N ASP A 145 -0.24 4.38 5.30
CA ASP A 145 -1.62 3.88 5.38
C ASP A 145 -2.09 3.30 4.03
N ILE A 146 -1.80 3.99 2.93
CA ILE A 146 -2.20 3.60 1.57
C ILE A 146 -1.37 2.40 1.06
N LEU A 147 -0.06 2.49 1.21
CA LEU A 147 0.91 1.55 0.63
C LEU A 147 0.97 0.23 1.41
N MET A 148 0.72 0.23 2.72
CA MET A 148 0.67 -0.99 3.55
C MET A 148 -0.31 -2.03 2.99
N PHE A 149 -1.40 -1.55 2.41
CA PHE A 149 -2.43 -2.42 1.83
C PHE A 149 -2.38 -2.47 0.32
N ASN A 150 -1.42 -1.82 -0.35
CA ASN A 150 -1.35 -1.75 -1.82
C ASN A 150 -2.70 -1.34 -2.44
N ALA A 151 -3.29 -0.26 -1.93
CA ALA A 151 -4.54 0.25 -2.46
C ALA A 151 -4.38 0.67 -3.94
N HIS A 152 -5.33 0.26 -4.77
CA HIS A 152 -5.36 0.67 -6.18
C HIS A 152 -6.03 2.04 -6.32
N LYS A 153 -7.10 2.27 -5.55
CA LYS A 153 -7.86 3.52 -5.55
C LYS A 153 -8.02 4.07 -4.15
N VAL A 154 -7.90 5.39 -4.02
CA VAL A 154 -8.06 6.12 -2.76
C VAL A 154 -9.12 7.20 -2.97
N PRO A 155 -10.36 7.02 -2.47
CA PRO A 155 -11.40 8.03 -2.55
C PRO A 155 -11.02 9.27 -1.76
N VAL A 156 -10.89 10.41 -2.45
CA VAL A 156 -10.41 11.66 -1.85
C VAL A 156 -11.10 12.88 -2.43
N GLY A 157 -11.16 13.95 -1.63
CA GLY A 157 -11.50 15.28 -2.12
C GLY A 157 -10.41 15.83 -3.06
N ARG A 158 -10.78 16.80 -3.91
CA ARG A 158 -9.84 17.44 -4.85
C ARG A 158 -8.63 18.07 -4.15
N ASP A 159 -8.82 18.54 -2.92
CA ASP A 159 -7.78 19.13 -2.08
C ASP A 159 -6.76 18.12 -1.53
N GLN A 160 -7.06 16.81 -1.60
CA GLN A 160 -6.21 15.73 -1.09
C GLN A 160 -5.53 14.92 -2.21
N ILE A 161 -5.67 15.32 -3.48
CA ILE A 161 -4.99 14.66 -4.62
C ILE A 161 -3.47 14.66 -4.42
N GLN A 162 -2.92 15.77 -3.92
CA GLN A 162 -1.49 15.92 -3.66
C GLN A 162 -0.97 14.85 -2.68
N HIS A 163 -1.78 14.39 -1.72
CA HIS A 163 -1.38 13.33 -0.80
C HIS A 163 -1.25 11.97 -1.48
N VAL A 164 -2.15 11.67 -2.41
CA VAL A 164 -2.08 10.44 -3.21
C VAL A 164 -0.87 10.49 -4.15
N GLU A 165 -0.59 11.64 -4.76
CA GLU A 165 0.61 11.86 -5.58
C GLU A 165 1.89 11.68 -4.76
N MET A 166 1.97 12.26 -3.55
CA MET A 166 3.10 12.06 -2.64
C MET A 166 3.27 10.58 -2.26
N ALA A 167 2.18 9.84 -2.02
CA ALA A 167 2.25 8.41 -1.74
C ALA A 167 2.81 7.63 -2.95
N ARG A 168 2.42 7.99 -4.17
CA ARG A 168 2.99 7.41 -5.40
C ARG A 168 4.49 7.69 -5.49
N ASP A 169 4.92 8.94 -5.37
CA ASP A 169 6.34 9.33 -5.47
C ASP A 169 7.22 8.58 -4.44
N ILE A 170 6.75 8.51 -3.19
CA ILE A 170 7.43 7.81 -2.10
C ILE A 170 7.50 6.30 -2.40
N GLY A 171 6.39 5.68 -2.82
CA GLY A 171 6.32 4.26 -3.15
C GLY A 171 7.20 3.89 -4.34
N GLN A 172 7.20 4.69 -5.42
CA GLN A 172 8.08 4.49 -6.58
C GLN A 172 9.55 4.56 -6.17
N ARG A 173 9.91 5.52 -5.33
CA ARG A 173 11.28 5.66 -4.85
C ARG A 173 11.71 4.48 -3.99
N PHE A 174 10.83 3.96 -3.13
CA PHE A 174 11.11 2.74 -2.37
C PHE A 174 11.32 1.54 -3.30
N ASN A 175 10.42 1.31 -4.26
CA ASN A 175 10.55 0.24 -5.26
C ASN A 175 11.87 0.36 -6.04
N HIS A 176 12.27 1.58 -6.42
CA HIS A 176 13.53 1.79 -7.13
C HIS A 176 14.76 1.44 -6.27
N LEU A 177 14.78 1.86 -5.01
CA LEU A 177 15.92 1.68 -4.11
C LEU A 177 16.07 0.25 -3.61
N PHE A 178 14.95 -0.40 -3.25
CA PHE A 178 14.96 -1.67 -2.54
C PHE A 178 14.31 -2.82 -3.32
N GLY A 179 13.62 -2.54 -4.42
CA GLY A 179 12.89 -3.52 -5.23
C GLY A 179 13.76 -4.58 -5.90
N GLN A 180 14.98 -4.24 -6.32
CA GLN A 180 15.86 -5.15 -7.08
C GLN A 180 15.17 -5.81 -8.29
N GLY A 181 14.23 -5.10 -8.94
CA GLY A 181 13.41 -5.61 -10.05
C GLY A 181 12.03 -6.15 -9.64
N LYS A 182 11.73 -6.25 -8.33
CA LYS A 182 10.39 -6.47 -7.79
C LYS A 182 9.73 -5.13 -7.46
N GLU A 183 8.47 -4.96 -7.87
CA GLU A 183 7.63 -3.87 -7.39
C GLU A 183 6.90 -4.32 -6.12
N PHE A 184 7.27 -3.75 -4.97
CA PHE A 184 6.58 -4.04 -3.71
C PHE A 184 5.25 -3.30 -3.63
N PHE A 185 5.26 -2.04 -4.06
CA PHE A 185 4.11 -1.16 -3.95
C PHE A 185 3.35 -0.99 -5.25
N THR A 186 2.03 -1.13 -5.19
CA THR A 186 1.09 -0.67 -6.21
C THR A 186 0.92 0.84 -6.12
N MET A 187 0.93 1.53 -7.26
CA MET A 187 0.80 2.98 -7.29
C MET A 187 -0.67 3.40 -7.21
N PRO A 188 -1.12 4.03 -6.11
CA PRO A 188 -2.52 4.35 -5.92
C PRO A 188 -3.00 5.42 -6.89
N GLU A 189 -4.26 5.39 -7.26
CA GLU A 189 -4.94 6.43 -8.02
C GLU A 189 -5.96 7.15 -7.14
N ALA A 190 -6.02 8.48 -7.27
CA ALA A 190 -7.05 9.26 -6.60
C ALA A 190 -8.40 8.99 -7.28
N LEU A 191 -9.41 8.60 -6.48
CA LEU A 191 -10.78 8.46 -6.94
C LEU A 191 -11.57 9.69 -6.47
N ILE A 192 -11.95 10.55 -7.41
CA ILE A 192 -12.73 11.75 -7.13
C ILE A 192 -14.19 11.42 -7.41
N GLU A 193 -15.06 11.57 -6.40
CA GLU A 193 -16.50 11.48 -6.62
C GLU A 193 -17.01 12.79 -7.25
N GLU A 194 -17.40 12.75 -8.52
CA GLU A 194 -17.87 13.93 -9.26
C GLU A 194 -19.25 14.43 -8.79
N SER A 195 -20.04 13.55 -8.15
CA SER A 195 -21.49 13.73 -7.97
C SER A 195 -21.93 14.06 -6.54
N VAL A 196 -21.01 14.32 -5.61
CA VAL A 196 -21.42 14.67 -4.24
C VAL A 196 -21.72 16.16 -4.13
N ALA A 197 -22.99 16.52 -4.25
CA ALA A 197 -23.46 17.85 -3.91
C ALA A 197 -23.12 18.15 -2.42
N THR A 198 -22.37 19.22 -2.20
CA THR A 198 -22.14 19.73 -0.85
C THR A 198 -23.47 20.19 -0.26
N LEU A 199 -23.92 19.55 0.82
CA LEU A 199 -25.19 19.95 1.44
C LEU A 199 -25.08 21.34 2.10
N PRO A 200 -26.10 22.19 1.92
CA PRO A 200 -26.20 23.45 2.65
C PRO A 200 -26.51 23.18 4.13
N GLY A 201 -26.02 24.06 4.99
CA GLY A 201 -26.35 24.11 6.40
C GLY A 201 -27.63 24.88 6.67
N LEU A 202 -27.89 25.16 7.94
CA LEU A 202 -29.07 25.88 8.43
C LEU A 202 -29.22 27.29 7.85
N ASP A 203 -28.14 27.87 7.34
CA ASP A 203 -28.06 29.25 6.82
C ASP A 203 -27.82 29.31 5.30
N GLY A 204 -27.89 28.18 4.60
CA GLY A 204 -27.65 28.08 3.16
C GLY A 204 -26.16 28.00 2.74
N ARG A 205 -25.21 28.29 3.62
CA ARG A 205 -23.77 28.07 3.34
C ARG A 205 -23.45 26.57 3.41
N LYS A 206 -22.26 26.14 2.97
CA LYS A 206 -21.80 24.75 3.16
C LYS A 206 -22.00 24.31 4.61
N MET A 207 -22.61 23.14 4.84
CA MET A 207 -22.76 22.59 6.18
C MET A 207 -21.39 22.31 6.80
N SER A 208 -21.06 22.99 7.90
CA SER A 208 -19.79 22.86 8.62
C SER A 208 -19.95 23.22 10.08
N LYS A 209 -19.28 22.47 10.97
CA LYS A 209 -19.21 22.80 12.41
C LYS A 209 -18.61 24.18 12.66
N SER A 210 -17.64 24.60 11.85
CA SER A 210 -17.00 25.92 11.99
C SER A 210 -17.95 27.08 11.76
N TYR A 211 -19.07 26.84 11.06
CA TYR A 211 -20.11 27.84 10.81
C TYR A 211 -21.30 27.73 11.75
N ASP A 212 -21.28 26.75 12.68
CA ASP A 212 -22.37 26.44 13.59
C ASP A 212 -23.73 26.28 12.88
N ASN A 213 -23.71 25.69 11.68
CA ASN A 213 -24.87 25.58 10.79
C ASN A 213 -25.23 24.12 10.47
N THR A 214 -24.89 23.18 11.36
CA THR A 214 -25.06 21.73 11.10
C THR A 214 -26.40 21.19 11.57
N ILE A 215 -26.90 20.17 10.87
CA ILE A 215 -27.92 19.25 11.39
C ILE A 215 -27.18 18.02 11.96
N PRO A 216 -27.25 17.75 13.28
CA PRO A 216 -26.62 16.58 13.87
C PRO A 216 -27.23 15.28 13.29
N LEU A 217 -26.40 14.27 13.00
CA LEU A 217 -26.85 13.07 12.31
C LEU A 217 -27.70 12.15 13.18
N PHE A 218 -27.14 11.68 14.30
CA PHE A 218 -27.80 10.74 15.23
C PHE A 218 -28.08 11.40 16.59
N SER A 219 -28.61 12.61 16.56
CA SER A 219 -29.21 13.25 17.73
C SER A 219 -30.62 12.74 17.98
N SER A 220 -31.23 13.09 19.12
CA SER A 220 -32.62 12.73 19.39
C SER A 220 -33.57 13.31 18.33
N ALA A 221 -34.73 12.67 18.12
CA ALA A 221 -35.74 13.17 17.19
C ALA A 221 -36.14 14.62 17.50
N LYS A 222 -36.19 14.97 18.79
CA LYS A 222 -36.45 16.34 19.25
C LYS A 222 -35.34 17.30 18.80
N ASP A 223 -34.07 16.97 19.05
CA ASP A 223 -32.95 17.84 18.70
C ASP A 223 -32.82 18.03 17.19
N MET A 224 -33.07 16.98 16.41
CA MET A 224 -33.12 17.07 14.94
C MET A 224 -34.26 18.00 14.48
N LYS A 225 -35.46 17.87 15.06
CA LYS A 225 -36.58 18.76 14.77
C LYS A 225 -36.28 20.21 15.12
N ASP A 226 -35.65 20.44 16.27
CA ASP A 226 -35.25 21.78 16.72
C ASP A 226 -34.17 22.38 15.79
N ALA A 227 -33.23 21.57 15.30
CA ALA A 227 -32.24 21.99 14.31
C ALA A 227 -32.89 22.37 12.98
N ILE A 228 -33.77 21.51 12.44
CA ILE A 228 -34.51 21.75 11.19
C ILE A 228 -35.39 23.00 11.30
N SER A 229 -35.96 23.26 12.48
CA SER A 229 -36.77 24.45 12.74
C SER A 229 -35.98 25.75 12.55
N ARG A 230 -34.66 25.73 12.79
CA ARG A 230 -33.74 26.87 12.63
C ARG A 230 -33.27 27.13 11.20
N ILE A 231 -33.61 26.26 10.24
CA ILE A 231 -33.27 26.50 8.82
C ILE A 231 -33.82 27.86 8.39
N VAL A 232 -32.95 28.73 7.89
CA VAL A 232 -33.31 30.07 7.44
C VAL A 232 -34.16 29.95 6.18
N THR A 233 -35.31 30.61 6.15
CA THR A 233 -36.21 30.68 5.00
C THR A 233 -36.57 32.14 4.73
N ASP A 234 -37.26 32.42 3.62
CA ASP A 234 -37.76 33.76 3.37
C ASP A 234 -39.06 34.07 4.17
N SER A 235 -39.54 35.31 4.05
CA SER A 235 -40.71 35.82 4.78
C SER A 235 -42.06 35.54 4.10
N ARG A 236 -42.12 34.68 3.06
CA ARG A 236 -43.37 34.40 2.35
C ARG A 236 -44.38 33.68 3.25
N ALA A 237 -45.63 34.14 3.23
CA ALA A 237 -46.72 33.59 4.03
C ALA A 237 -47.17 32.20 3.51
N PRO A 238 -47.88 31.40 4.32
CA PRO A 238 -48.66 30.27 3.82
C PRO A 238 -49.66 30.73 2.75
N GLY A 239 -49.77 29.98 1.65
CA GLY A 239 -50.55 30.35 0.46
C GLY A 239 -49.75 31.08 -0.62
N GLU A 240 -48.59 31.66 -0.28
CA GLU A 240 -47.69 32.29 -1.26
C GLU A 240 -46.71 31.27 -1.85
N ALA A 241 -46.64 31.23 -3.17
CA ALA A 241 -45.74 30.35 -3.93
C ALA A 241 -44.27 30.57 -3.51
N LYS A 242 -43.56 29.48 -3.26
CA LYS A 242 -42.14 29.46 -2.85
C LYS A 242 -41.31 28.89 -3.98
N ASP A 243 -40.19 29.54 -4.28
CA ASP A 243 -39.25 29.10 -5.29
C ASP A 243 -38.34 27.99 -4.73
N PRO A 244 -38.48 26.73 -5.20
CA PRO A 244 -37.69 25.61 -4.69
C PRO A 244 -36.21 25.72 -5.11
N ASP A 245 -35.93 26.33 -6.26
CA ASP A 245 -34.57 26.41 -6.82
C ASP A 245 -33.69 27.41 -6.03
N ASN A 246 -34.33 28.34 -5.31
CA ASN A 246 -33.70 29.30 -4.40
C ASN A 246 -33.83 28.91 -2.91
N SER A 247 -34.27 27.68 -2.60
CA SER A 247 -34.48 27.20 -1.23
C SER A 247 -33.49 26.10 -0.86
N HIS A 248 -32.60 26.37 0.09
CA HIS A 248 -31.71 25.34 0.62
C HIS A 248 -32.45 24.27 1.45
N LEU A 249 -33.67 24.54 1.93
CA LEU A 249 -34.54 23.53 2.50
C LEU A 249 -34.95 22.50 1.44
N PHE A 250 -35.27 22.95 0.22
CA PHE A 250 -35.57 22.04 -0.89
C PHE A 250 -34.35 21.21 -1.29
N THR A 251 -33.16 21.80 -1.34
CA THR A 251 -31.90 21.06 -1.56
C THR A 251 -31.68 19.97 -0.51
N LEU A 252 -31.94 20.27 0.77
CA LEU A 252 -31.84 19.30 1.86
C LEU A 252 -32.86 18.17 1.70
N PHE A 253 -34.10 18.50 1.35
CA PHE A 253 -35.16 17.51 1.11
C PHE A 253 -34.80 16.57 -0.04
N GLN A 254 -34.40 17.12 -1.18
CA GLN A 254 -34.03 16.37 -2.38
C GLN A 254 -32.88 15.38 -2.13
N ALA A 255 -31.96 15.69 -1.22
CA ALA A 255 -30.83 14.82 -0.90
C ALA A 255 -31.21 13.49 -0.21
N PHE A 256 -32.44 13.40 0.31
CA PHE A 256 -32.96 12.22 1.02
C PHE A 256 -34.26 11.69 0.42
N ALA A 257 -34.95 12.48 -0.40
CA ALA A 257 -36.19 12.11 -1.04
C ALA A 257 -35.95 11.32 -2.33
N THR A 258 -36.92 10.46 -2.67
CA THR A 258 -37.08 9.92 -4.02
C THR A 258 -37.38 11.02 -5.03
N ALA A 259 -37.29 10.70 -6.33
CA ALA A 259 -37.62 11.65 -7.39
C ALA A 259 -39.09 12.09 -7.30
N GLU A 260 -39.98 11.17 -6.96
CA GLU A 260 -41.42 11.37 -6.80
C GLU A 260 -41.71 12.28 -5.61
N GLN A 261 -41.15 11.98 -4.43
CA GLN A 261 -41.28 12.83 -3.23
C GLN A 261 -40.73 14.24 -3.49
N SER A 262 -39.59 14.34 -4.19
CA SER A 262 -39.00 15.65 -4.54
C SER A 262 -39.91 16.45 -5.47
N ALA A 263 -40.52 15.81 -6.47
CA ALA A 263 -41.45 16.46 -7.40
C ALA A 263 -42.75 16.90 -6.71
N GLU A 264 -43.29 16.07 -5.84
CA GLU A 264 -44.46 16.40 -5.01
C GLU A 264 -44.16 17.61 -4.12
N PHE A 265 -43.07 17.55 -3.35
CA PHE A 265 -42.67 18.63 -2.45
C PHE A 265 -42.39 19.94 -3.20
N ARG A 266 -41.80 19.86 -4.40
CA ARG A 266 -41.63 21.00 -5.30
C ARG A 266 -42.99 21.63 -5.66
N SER A 267 -43.96 20.79 -6.03
CA SER A 267 -45.31 21.23 -6.41
C SER A 267 -46.03 21.88 -5.23
N GLU A 268 -45.95 21.29 -4.03
CA GLU A 268 -46.54 21.85 -2.81
C GLU A 268 -45.96 23.25 -2.47
N LEU A 269 -44.63 23.42 -2.58
CA LEU A 269 -43.99 24.72 -2.39
C LEU A 269 -44.49 25.78 -3.38
N LEU A 270 -44.64 25.41 -4.66
CA LEU A 270 -45.18 26.29 -5.70
C LEU A 270 -46.67 26.60 -5.50
N GLN A 271 -47.44 25.69 -4.90
CA GLN A 271 -48.84 25.89 -4.53
C GLN A 271 -49.03 26.66 -3.21
N GLY A 272 -47.95 27.00 -2.52
CA GLY A 272 -47.97 27.87 -1.34
C GLY A 272 -47.83 27.18 0.01
N LEU A 273 -47.30 25.96 0.08
CA LEU A 273 -46.97 25.28 1.34
C LEU A 273 -46.23 26.22 2.31
N GLY A 274 -46.69 26.31 3.57
CA GLY A 274 -46.03 27.17 4.57
C GLY A 274 -44.65 26.64 4.98
N TRP A 275 -43.69 27.51 5.30
CA TRP A 275 -42.34 27.08 5.70
C TRP A 275 -42.30 26.21 6.96
N GLY A 276 -43.21 26.44 7.91
CA GLY A 276 -43.32 25.59 9.11
C GLY A 276 -43.67 24.14 8.76
N GLU A 277 -44.64 23.95 7.85
CA GLU A 277 -45.02 22.61 7.38
C GLU A 277 -43.93 22.00 6.50
N ALA A 278 -43.30 22.80 5.63
CA ALA A 278 -42.17 22.35 4.81
C ALA A 278 -41.00 21.82 5.67
N LYS A 279 -40.67 22.50 6.78
CA LYS A 279 -39.69 22.04 7.77
C LYS A 279 -40.15 20.75 8.46
N ASN A 280 -41.42 20.64 8.79
CA ASN A 280 -41.99 19.43 9.39
C ASN A 280 -41.93 18.23 8.42
N ARG A 281 -42.22 18.42 7.12
CA ARG A 281 -42.04 17.40 6.08
C ARG A 281 -40.60 16.92 5.96
N LEU A 282 -39.63 17.85 5.97
CA LEU A 282 -38.20 17.49 5.99
C LEU A 282 -37.83 16.68 7.23
N PHE A 283 -38.31 17.09 8.41
CA PHE A 283 -38.10 16.33 9.64
C PHE A 283 -38.67 14.92 9.54
N GLN A 284 -39.91 14.75 9.09
CA GLN A 284 -40.53 13.44 8.94
C GLN A 284 -39.76 12.53 7.98
N LEU A 285 -39.32 13.08 6.83
CA LEU A 285 -38.50 12.35 5.87
C LEU A 285 -37.20 11.86 6.52
N LEU A 286 -36.44 12.76 7.14
CA LEU A 286 -35.16 12.42 7.76
C LEU A 286 -35.33 11.45 8.93
N ASP A 287 -36.34 11.64 9.77
CA ASP A 287 -36.63 10.78 10.92
C ASP A 287 -37.01 9.36 10.46
N SER A 288 -37.77 9.24 9.36
CA SER A 288 -38.10 7.94 8.77
C SER A 288 -36.90 7.22 8.15
N GLU A 289 -36.06 7.94 7.41
CA GLU A 289 -34.87 7.38 6.73
C GLU A 289 -33.74 7.02 7.71
N LEU A 290 -33.57 7.82 8.77
CA LEU A 290 -32.46 7.69 9.71
C LEU A 290 -32.87 7.05 11.04
N GLY A 291 -34.15 6.75 11.26
CA GLY A 291 -34.68 6.26 12.54
C GLY A 291 -34.00 4.97 13.00
N GLU A 292 -33.98 3.95 12.13
CA GLU A 292 -33.34 2.66 12.44
C GLU A 292 -31.83 2.80 12.65
N ALA A 293 -31.16 3.59 11.79
CA ALA A 293 -29.74 3.87 11.94
C ALA A 293 -29.44 4.60 13.26
N ARG A 294 -30.28 5.55 13.67
CA ARG A 294 -30.18 6.25 14.95
C ARG A 294 -30.33 5.29 16.14
N GLU A 295 -31.28 4.36 16.09
CA GLU A 295 -31.42 3.34 17.12
C GLU A 295 -30.17 2.46 17.22
N ARG A 296 -29.66 1.96 16.09
CA ARG A 296 -28.40 1.18 16.04
C ARG A 296 -27.21 1.98 16.56
N TYR A 297 -27.12 3.25 16.20
CA TYR A 297 -26.09 4.15 16.72
C TYR A 297 -26.12 4.22 18.25
N HIS A 298 -27.29 4.47 18.85
CA HIS A 298 -27.40 4.56 20.31
C HIS A 298 -27.08 3.23 20.99
N GLN A 299 -27.47 2.08 20.42
CA GLN A 299 -27.08 0.77 20.94
C GLN A 299 -25.55 0.61 21.00
N PHE A 300 -24.84 1.02 19.95
CA PHE A 300 -23.37 0.98 19.93
C PHE A 300 -22.73 1.93 20.94
N ILE A 301 -23.31 3.12 21.15
CA ILE A 301 -22.82 4.07 22.16
C ILE A 301 -23.04 3.55 23.59
N GLU A 302 -24.17 2.88 23.85
CA GLU A 302 -24.47 2.27 25.15
C GLU A 302 -23.65 1.00 25.42
N ARG A 303 -23.20 0.31 24.35
CA ARG A 303 -22.44 -0.94 24.42
C ARG A 303 -21.11 -0.83 23.64
N PRO A 304 -20.15 0.00 24.11
CA PRO A 304 -18.90 0.21 23.40
C PRO A 304 -18.04 -1.06 23.25
N SER A 305 -18.26 -2.10 24.06
CA SER A 305 -17.61 -3.40 23.90
C SER A 305 -17.93 -4.05 22.55
N ASP A 306 -19.16 -3.92 22.06
CA ASP A 306 -19.56 -4.52 20.79
C ASP A 306 -18.82 -3.85 19.62
N LEU A 307 -18.61 -2.53 19.71
CA LEU A 307 -17.79 -1.78 18.75
C LEU A 307 -16.32 -2.21 18.80
N GLU A 308 -15.79 -2.42 20.00
CA GLU A 308 -14.41 -2.89 20.19
C GLU A 308 -14.19 -4.23 19.51
N ASP A 309 -15.07 -5.21 19.73
CA ASP A 309 -14.99 -6.54 19.14
C ASP A 309 -14.98 -6.48 17.60
N ILE A 310 -15.87 -5.66 17.02
CA ILE A 310 -15.94 -5.44 15.56
C ILE A 310 -14.62 -4.84 15.02
N LEU A 311 -14.09 -3.82 15.68
CA LEU A 311 -12.86 -3.15 15.25
C LEU A 311 -11.63 -4.06 15.40
N GLN A 312 -11.56 -4.88 16.46
CA GLN A 312 -10.48 -5.85 16.65
C GLN A 312 -10.52 -6.98 15.62
N LEU A 313 -11.72 -7.42 15.22
CA LEU A 313 -11.87 -8.37 14.12
C LEU A 313 -11.36 -7.76 12.80
N GLY A 314 -11.74 -6.52 12.50
CA GLY A 314 -11.24 -5.84 11.31
C GLY A 314 -9.74 -5.55 11.35
N ALA A 315 -9.18 -5.22 12.52
CA ALA A 315 -7.74 -5.10 12.71
C ALA A 315 -7.03 -6.44 12.45
N SER A 316 -7.59 -7.55 12.90
CA SER A 316 -7.07 -8.89 12.61
C SER A 316 -7.05 -9.20 11.11
N LYS A 317 -8.13 -8.85 10.38
CA LYS A 317 -8.18 -8.95 8.91
C LYS A 317 -7.10 -8.10 8.24
N ALA A 318 -6.92 -6.86 8.69
CA ALA A 318 -5.90 -5.95 8.18
C ALA A 318 -4.48 -6.47 8.46
N ARG A 319 -4.20 -6.94 9.67
CA ARG A 319 -2.87 -7.44 10.07
C ARG A 319 -2.48 -8.73 9.35
N ALA A 320 -3.46 -9.58 8.99
CA ALA A 320 -3.21 -10.73 8.13
C ALA A 320 -2.59 -10.35 6.76
N VAL A 321 -2.83 -9.12 6.29
CA VAL A 321 -2.18 -8.55 5.09
C VAL A 321 -0.90 -7.80 5.47
N ALA A 322 -0.97 -6.92 6.48
CA ALA A 322 0.12 -6.00 6.81
C ALA A 322 1.36 -6.69 7.38
N THR A 323 1.20 -7.66 8.29
CA THR A 323 2.32 -8.34 8.97
C THR A 323 3.26 -9.07 7.99
N PRO A 324 2.79 -9.99 7.12
CA PRO A 324 3.68 -10.65 6.16
C PRO A 324 4.28 -9.66 5.16
N PHE A 325 3.52 -8.66 4.72
CA PHE A 325 4.02 -7.67 3.78
C PHE A 325 5.12 -6.79 4.38
N LEU A 326 4.96 -6.32 5.62
CA LEU A 326 6.01 -5.57 6.31
C LEU A 326 7.26 -6.43 6.52
N ASN A 327 7.13 -7.72 6.80
CA ASN A 327 8.29 -8.62 6.89
C ASN A 327 9.06 -8.68 5.55
N GLU A 328 8.37 -8.73 4.42
CA GLU A 328 9.03 -8.65 3.10
C GLU A 328 9.77 -7.32 2.91
N LEU A 329 9.18 -6.20 3.34
CA LEU A 329 9.80 -4.88 3.24
C LEU A 329 11.02 -4.76 4.15
N ARG A 330 10.94 -5.28 5.39
CA ARG A 330 12.06 -5.39 6.33
C ARG A 330 13.21 -6.17 5.71
N GLU A 331 12.93 -7.29 5.06
CA GLU A 331 13.94 -8.07 4.35
C GLU A 331 14.58 -7.25 3.21
N ALA A 332 13.77 -6.54 2.43
CA ALA A 332 14.24 -5.70 1.32
C ALA A 332 15.20 -4.59 1.77
N VAL A 333 14.92 -3.93 2.90
CA VAL A 333 15.76 -2.86 3.46
C VAL A 333 16.94 -3.37 4.29
N GLY A 334 17.09 -4.69 4.44
CA GLY A 334 18.20 -5.29 5.18
C GLY A 334 17.98 -5.48 6.68
N LEU A 335 16.76 -5.28 7.19
CA LEU A 335 16.36 -5.57 8.58
C LEU A 335 16.01 -7.06 8.76
N ARG A 336 16.93 -7.91 8.31
CA ARG A 336 16.79 -9.38 8.23
C ARG A 336 17.23 -10.06 9.51
N SER A 337 16.80 -11.29 9.69
CA SER A 337 17.37 -12.16 10.72
C SER A 337 18.86 -12.43 10.46
N PHE A 338 19.68 -12.46 11.51
CA PHE A 338 21.10 -12.86 11.39
C PHE A 338 21.29 -14.36 11.24
N VAL A 339 20.25 -15.17 11.53
CA VAL A 339 20.30 -16.62 11.38
C VAL A 339 19.80 -17.10 10.02
N SER A 340 19.14 -16.25 9.23
CA SER A 340 18.94 -16.51 7.81
C SER A 340 20.25 -16.17 7.09
N GLN A 341 21.00 -17.19 6.67
CA GLN A 341 22.13 -16.97 5.76
C GLN A 341 21.59 -16.33 4.49
N VAL A 342 21.87 -15.05 4.30
CA VAL A 342 21.59 -14.36 3.04
C VAL A 342 22.41 -15.06 1.97
N GLN A 343 21.78 -15.91 1.16
CA GLN A 343 22.25 -16.13 -0.20
C GLN A 343 22.12 -14.78 -0.88
N VAL A 344 23.20 -14.00 -0.85
CA VAL A 344 23.32 -12.82 -1.71
C VAL A 344 23.28 -13.40 -3.11
N ALA A 345 22.11 -13.35 -3.73
CA ALA A 345 21.99 -13.45 -5.17
C ALA A 345 22.73 -12.24 -5.71
N THR A 346 24.06 -12.39 -5.82
CA THR A 346 24.85 -11.54 -6.68
C THR A 346 24.18 -11.70 -8.02
N GLN A 347 23.58 -10.61 -8.52
CA GLN A 347 23.23 -10.47 -9.92
C GLN A 347 24.54 -10.57 -10.72
N THR A 348 25.06 -11.78 -10.83
CA THR A 348 25.96 -12.16 -11.88
C THR A 348 25.06 -12.17 -13.10
N LYS A 349 25.23 -11.14 -13.95
CA LYS A 349 24.92 -11.25 -15.38
C LYS A 349 25.17 -12.70 -15.77
N LYS A 350 24.14 -13.41 -16.27
CA LYS A 350 24.24 -14.81 -16.73
C LYS A 350 25.60 -15.00 -17.39
N LYS A 351 26.55 -15.55 -16.65
CA LYS A 351 27.84 -15.93 -17.20
C LYS A 351 27.51 -17.19 -17.97
N ALA A 352 27.77 -17.18 -19.27
CA ALA A 352 27.67 -18.36 -20.10
C ALA A 352 28.26 -19.56 -19.33
N ALA A 353 27.56 -20.70 -19.35
CA ALA A 353 28.06 -21.92 -18.75
C ALA A 353 29.52 -22.11 -19.19
N LYS A 354 30.45 -22.15 -18.24
CA LYS A 354 31.87 -22.29 -18.56
C LYS A 354 32.06 -23.71 -19.11
N ALA A 355 32.53 -23.83 -20.33
CA ALA A 355 33.01 -25.11 -20.83
C ALA A 355 34.29 -25.53 -20.06
N ALA A 356 34.59 -26.83 -20.07
CA ALA A 356 35.87 -27.34 -19.61
C ALA A 356 37.02 -26.61 -20.33
N ARG A 357 38.13 -26.36 -19.62
CA ARG A 357 39.22 -25.54 -20.16
C ARG A 357 40.59 -26.03 -19.73
N PHE A 358 41.55 -25.94 -20.65
CA PHE A 358 42.96 -26.11 -20.35
C PHE A 358 43.55 -24.81 -19.81
N VAL A 359 44.37 -24.92 -18.76
CA VAL A 359 45.14 -23.83 -18.19
C VAL A 359 46.61 -24.24 -18.18
N SER A 360 47.42 -23.56 -18.99
CA SER A 360 48.87 -23.75 -19.05
C SER A 360 49.57 -22.79 -18.09
N PHE A 361 50.62 -23.26 -17.43
CA PHE A 361 51.40 -22.48 -16.47
C PHE A 361 52.87 -22.95 -16.45
N ARG A 362 53.74 -22.12 -15.88
CA ARG A 362 55.17 -22.40 -15.72
C ARG A 362 55.47 -22.65 -14.24
N GLU A 363 56.19 -23.72 -13.95
CA GLU A 363 56.64 -24.08 -12.61
C GLU A 363 57.89 -23.25 -12.21
N GLU A 364 58.19 -23.21 -10.91
CA GLU A 364 59.36 -22.47 -10.38
C GLU A 364 60.70 -22.98 -10.92
N ASP A 365 60.77 -24.27 -11.26
CA ASP A 365 61.94 -24.90 -11.89
C ASP A 365 62.13 -24.54 -13.39
N GLY A 366 61.21 -23.74 -13.93
CA GLY A 366 61.23 -23.25 -15.30
C GLY A 366 60.52 -24.16 -16.31
N SER A 367 60.06 -25.35 -15.91
CA SER A 367 59.29 -26.27 -16.75
C SER A 367 57.85 -25.80 -16.98
N PHE A 368 57.20 -26.34 -18.00
CA PHE A 368 55.83 -25.98 -18.38
C PHE A 368 54.87 -27.13 -18.14
N ARG A 369 53.67 -26.81 -17.65
CA ARG A 369 52.59 -27.78 -17.43
C ARG A 369 51.25 -27.21 -17.87
N PHE A 370 50.28 -28.09 -18.03
CA PHE A 370 48.88 -27.71 -18.15
C PHE A 370 48.04 -28.51 -17.17
N ARG A 371 46.88 -27.96 -16.82
CA ARG A 371 45.81 -28.68 -16.14
C ARG A 371 44.51 -28.55 -16.93
N LEU A 372 43.71 -29.60 -16.94
CA LEU A 372 42.34 -29.56 -17.46
C LEU A 372 41.39 -29.37 -16.30
N LEU A 373 40.55 -28.34 -16.40
CA LEU A 373 39.50 -28.06 -15.42
C LEU A 373 38.12 -28.41 -16.01
N SER A 374 37.24 -29.00 -15.20
CA SER A 374 35.83 -29.19 -15.52
C SER A 374 35.08 -27.85 -15.67
N ALA A 375 33.82 -27.91 -16.09
CA ALA A 375 32.95 -26.73 -16.16
C ALA A 375 32.77 -26.06 -14.77
N GLU A 376 32.78 -26.88 -13.73
CA GLU A 376 32.68 -26.51 -12.31
C GLU A 376 34.03 -26.02 -11.74
N GLY A 377 35.12 -26.17 -12.49
CA GLY A 377 36.46 -25.70 -12.11
C GLY A 377 37.30 -26.74 -11.35
N GLU A 378 36.84 -27.98 -11.26
CA GLU A 378 37.58 -29.07 -10.64
C GLU A 378 38.70 -29.58 -11.56
N GLN A 379 39.84 -29.95 -11.00
CA GLN A 379 40.98 -30.44 -11.79
C GLN A 379 40.77 -31.90 -12.20
N LEU A 380 40.55 -32.13 -13.49
CA LEU A 380 40.43 -33.47 -14.07
C LEU A 380 41.80 -34.09 -14.37
N LEU A 381 42.74 -33.28 -14.85
CA LEU A 381 44.09 -33.71 -15.23
C LEU A 381 45.14 -32.67 -14.87
N LEU A 382 46.34 -33.16 -14.58
CA LEU A 382 47.57 -32.39 -14.49
C LEU A 382 48.66 -33.07 -15.33
N SER A 383 49.26 -32.32 -16.24
CA SER A 383 50.28 -32.85 -17.16
C SER A 383 51.59 -33.20 -16.46
N ASN A 384 52.43 -33.98 -17.12
CA ASN A 384 53.85 -34.07 -16.79
C ASN A 384 54.58 -32.74 -17.12
N ASN A 385 55.84 -32.62 -16.69
CA ASN A 385 56.68 -31.45 -16.96
C ASN A 385 57.15 -31.48 -18.42
N PHE A 386 56.98 -30.35 -19.12
CA PHE A 386 57.49 -30.14 -20.47
C PHE A 386 58.65 -29.13 -20.46
N ALA A 387 59.63 -29.33 -21.33
CA ALA A 387 60.80 -28.46 -21.46
C ALA A 387 60.45 -27.04 -21.95
N ASP A 388 59.38 -26.90 -22.72
CA ASP A 388 58.92 -25.63 -23.27
C ASP A 388 57.39 -25.59 -23.43
N GLY A 389 56.84 -24.37 -23.49
CA GLY A 389 55.39 -24.16 -23.63
C GLY A 389 54.82 -24.57 -24.99
N LYS A 390 55.65 -24.72 -26.03
CA LYS A 390 55.20 -25.14 -27.37
C LYS A 390 54.86 -26.63 -27.35
N THR A 391 55.69 -27.45 -26.72
CA THR A 391 55.46 -28.89 -26.53
C THR A 391 54.20 -29.12 -25.67
N ALA A 392 54.06 -28.40 -24.54
CA ALA A 392 52.85 -28.47 -23.70
C ALA A 392 51.56 -28.09 -24.48
N GLY A 393 51.64 -27.08 -25.35
CA GLY A 393 50.54 -26.66 -26.20
C GLY A 393 50.20 -27.66 -27.32
N GLN A 394 51.19 -28.36 -27.88
CA GLN A 394 50.97 -29.43 -28.87
C GLN A 394 50.21 -30.61 -28.25
N VAL A 395 50.60 -31.04 -27.06
CA VAL A 395 49.91 -32.11 -26.31
C VAL A 395 48.46 -31.71 -26.00
N THR A 396 48.23 -30.47 -25.56
CA THR A 396 46.86 -29.96 -25.33
C THR A 396 46.01 -30.04 -26.60
N LYS A 397 46.55 -29.65 -27.75
CA LYS A 397 45.84 -29.73 -29.04
C LYS A 397 45.55 -31.17 -29.45
N GLN A 398 46.47 -32.11 -29.23
CA GLN A 398 46.24 -33.52 -29.51
C GLN A 398 45.11 -34.09 -28.65
N LEU A 399 45.08 -33.76 -27.36
CA LEU A 399 43.98 -34.16 -26.46
C LEU A 399 42.62 -33.59 -26.89
N GLN A 400 42.61 -32.42 -27.53
CA GLN A 400 41.40 -31.77 -28.05
C GLN A 400 41.03 -32.20 -29.48
N ALA A 401 41.84 -33.02 -30.15
CA ALA A 401 41.64 -33.39 -31.55
C ALA A 401 40.52 -34.43 -31.77
N GLY A 402 39.84 -34.88 -30.71
CA GLY A 402 38.73 -35.83 -30.78
C GLY A 402 39.14 -37.27 -31.11
N GLN A 403 40.41 -37.63 -30.95
CA GLN A 403 40.88 -39.01 -31.09
C GLN A 403 40.50 -39.86 -29.87
N PRO A 404 40.37 -41.20 -30.01
CA PRO A 404 40.15 -42.09 -28.88
C PRO A 404 41.21 -41.88 -27.79
N LEU A 405 40.77 -41.57 -26.58
CA LEU A 405 41.64 -41.28 -25.45
C LEU A 405 42.15 -42.59 -24.82
N ASP A 406 43.48 -42.82 -24.80
CA ASP A 406 44.09 -43.91 -24.03
C ASP A 406 44.12 -43.51 -22.55
N VAL A 407 43.13 -43.99 -21.80
CA VAL A 407 43.00 -43.79 -20.35
C VAL A 407 43.31 -45.11 -19.64
N ARG A 408 44.29 -45.06 -18.73
CA ARG A 408 44.67 -46.22 -17.92
C ARG A 408 44.34 -45.92 -16.45
N SER A 409 43.41 -46.70 -15.90
CA SER A 409 42.96 -46.58 -14.52
C SER A 409 43.80 -47.43 -13.57
N ASP A 410 44.09 -46.86 -12.40
CA ASP A 410 44.57 -47.54 -11.19
C ASP A 410 43.44 -47.51 -10.13
N GLU A 411 43.62 -48.10 -8.94
CA GLU A 411 42.55 -48.24 -7.91
C GLU A 411 41.79 -46.93 -7.63
N LEU A 412 42.51 -45.82 -7.42
CA LEU A 412 41.92 -44.52 -7.05
C LEU A 412 42.37 -43.36 -7.95
N SER A 413 43.03 -43.63 -9.09
CA SER A 413 43.47 -42.59 -10.02
C SER A 413 43.47 -43.10 -11.45
N PHE A 414 43.71 -42.23 -12.42
CA PHE A 414 43.92 -42.62 -13.81
C PHE A 414 44.95 -41.72 -14.48
N SER A 415 45.52 -42.23 -15.57
CA SER A 415 46.51 -41.55 -16.39
C SER A 415 46.06 -41.50 -17.84
N VAL A 416 46.48 -40.46 -18.55
CA VAL A 416 46.21 -40.26 -19.98
C VAL A 416 47.50 -40.40 -20.75
N TRP A 417 47.44 -41.18 -21.82
CA TRP A 417 48.57 -41.55 -22.64
C TRP A 417 48.38 -41.08 -24.08
N LEU A 418 49.46 -40.64 -24.71
CA LEU A 418 49.53 -40.32 -26.13
C LEU A 418 50.76 -41.02 -26.72
N GLU A 419 50.57 -41.73 -27.84
CA GLU A 419 51.65 -42.41 -28.58
C GLU A 419 52.54 -43.34 -27.70
N GLY A 420 51.96 -43.91 -26.63
CA GLY A 420 52.66 -44.80 -25.71
C GLY A 420 53.37 -44.12 -24.54
N GLU A 421 53.29 -42.80 -24.42
CA GLU A 421 53.84 -42.03 -23.29
C GLU A 421 52.73 -41.46 -22.39
N CYS A 422 52.95 -41.49 -21.08
CA CYS A 422 52.04 -40.85 -20.12
C CYS A 422 52.20 -39.33 -20.22
N VAL A 423 51.12 -38.61 -20.50
CA VAL A 423 51.15 -37.14 -20.68
C VAL A 423 50.49 -36.39 -19.53
N ALA A 424 49.55 -37.00 -18.81
CA ALA A 424 48.87 -36.39 -17.68
C ALA A 424 48.30 -37.42 -16.70
N ASN A 425 48.14 -37.01 -15.44
CA ASN A 425 47.57 -37.83 -14.36
C ASN A 425 46.39 -37.11 -13.71
N SER A 426 45.41 -37.88 -13.24
CA SER A 426 44.32 -37.39 -12.41
C SER A 426 44.81 -37.13 -10.96
N PRO A 427 44.05 -36.37 -10.15
CA PRO A 427 44.16 -36.48 -8.70
C PRO A 427 43.74 -37.88 -8.22
N ALA A 428 44.01 -38.19 -6.95
CA ALA A 428 43.46 -39.37 -6.28
C ALA A 428 41.99 -39.12 -5.88
N PHE A 429 41.14 -40.12 -6.07
CA PHE A 429 39.71 -40.09 -5.76
C PHE A 429 39.41 -40.88 -4.48
N THR A 430 38.24 -40.65 -3.89
CA THR A 430 37.81 -41.27 -2.62
C THR A 430 37.47 -42.75 -2.78
N ASP A 431 37.00 -43.14 -3.97
CA ASP A 431 36.60 -44.50 -4.33
C ASP A 431 36.63 -44.68 -5.85
N SER A 432 36.46 -45.93 -6.31
CA SER A 432 36.48 -46.27 -7.73
C SER A 432 35.32 -45.67 -8.52
N ALA A 433 34.16 -45.42 -7.88
CA ALA A 433 33.00 -44.83 -8.56
C ALA A 433 33.23 -43.36 -8.87
N ALA A 434 33.84 -42.61 -7.95
CA ALA A 434 34.26 -41.22 -8.17
C ALA A 434 35.34 -41.11 -9.25
N ARG A 435 36.30 -42.05 -9.28
CA ARG A 435 37.30 -42.15 -10.36
C ARG A 435 36.63 -42.38 -11.71
N ASP A 436 35.71 -43.32 -11.81
CA ASP A 436 35.03 -43.66 -13.07
C ASP A 436 34.16 -42.50 -13.58
N ALA A 437 33.45 -41.80 -12.67
CA ALA A 437 32.71 -40.59 -13.01
C ALA A 437 33.64 -39.46 -13.53
N ALA A 438 34.84 -39.32 -12.98
CA ALA A 438 35.83 -38.35 -13.45
C ALA A 438 36.41 -38.72 -14.83
N ILE A 439 36.56 -40.01 -15.15
CA ILE A 439 36.94 -40.48 -16.50
C ILE A 439 35.85 -40.10 -17.51
N ASP A 440 34.58 -40.22 -17.17
CA ASP A 440 33.48 -39.82 -18.05
C ASP A 440 33.41 -38.30 -18.22
N ALA A 441 33.60 -37.54 -17.14
CA ALA A 441 33.70 -36.07 -17.20
C ALA A 441 34.87 -35.62 -18.09
N LEU A 442 36.01 -36.33 -18.04
CA LEU A 442 37.16 -36.09 -18.91
C LEU A 442 36.81 -36.33 -20.39
N ARG A 443 36.14 -37.44 -20.71
CA ARG A 443 35.72 -37.74 -22.08
C ARG A 443 34.77 -36.67 -22.62
N ILE A 444 33.81 -36.24 -21.81
CA ILE A 444 32.89 -35.14 -22.16
C ILE A 444 33.67 -33.84 -22.38
N ALA A 445 34.60 -33.51 -21.49
CA ALA A 445 35.41 -32.29 -21.57
C ALA A 445 36.31 -32.22 -22.82
N LEU A 446 36.74 -33.37 -23.35
CA LEU A 446 37.59 -33.48 -24.54
C LEU A 446 36.83 -33.79 -25.83
N THR A 447 35.50 -33.95 -25.76
CA THR A 447 34.68 -34.11 -26.95
C THR A 447 34.58 -32.75 -27.66
N PRO A 448 34.91 -32.65 -28.96
CA PRO A 448 34.74 -31.41 -29.71
C PRO A 448 33.28 -30.96 -29.64
N ALA A 449 33.02 -29.68 -29.36
CA ALA A 449 31.68 -29.13 -29.47
C ALA A 449 31.21 -29.32 -30.93
N GLN A 450 30.08 -30.00 -31.14
CA GLN A 450 29.39 -29.98 -32.42
C GLN A 450 28.81 -28.57 -32.58
N ASP A 451 29.27 -27.85 -33.61
CA ASP A 451 28.76 -26.52 -33.99
C ASP A 451 27.25 -26.55 -34.31
#